data_AF-D5RQ84-F1
#
_entry.id   AF-D5RQ84-F1
#
_cell.length_a   1.000
_cell.length_b   1.000
_cell.length_c   1.000
_cell.angle_alpha   90.00
_cell.angle_beta   90.00
_cell.angle_gamma   90.00
#
_symmetry.space_group_name_H-M   'P 1'
#
loop_
_entity.id
_entity.type
_entity.pdbx_description
1 polymer ?
#
loop_
_entity_poly.entity_id
_entity_poly.type
_entity_poly.pdbx_seq_one_letter_code
_entity_poly.pdbx_strand_id
1 'polypeptide(L)'
;MPLLRPGGGSLAGPWSRPPVRIYQPSRSVLQSGSGRGEWLLEFPPSAPPLRDPLTGWIGSADPLAQLRLRFPDRESAVAFAERHGWPHEVVEPAPRGLRYRSYAEQLRCDLSGAIARVQPWLAPGPLATGPAEDPVERASRDSFPASDPPAWTGTQIA
;
A
#
# COMPACT_ATOMS: atom_id res chain seq x y z
N MET A 1 25.53 -26.86 46.80
CA MET A 1 24.29 -27.36 46.18
C MET A 1 23.09 -26.82 46.97
N PRO A 2 22.48 -25.67 46.60
CA PRO A 2 21.29 -25.20 47.30
C PRO A 2 20.02 -25.77 46.65
N LEU A 3 19.14 -26.26 47.52
CA LEU A 3 17.87 -26.91 47.22
C LEU A 3 16.80 -25.89 46.82
N LEU A 4 16.09 -26.16 45.73
CA LEU A 4 14.97 -25.35 45.25
C LEU A 4 13.74 -25.60 46.14
N ARG A 5 13.27 -24.56 46.85
CA ARG A 5 12.01 -24.60 47.61
C ARG A 5 10.83 -24.56 46.63
N PRO A 6 9.78 -25.40 46.79
CA PRO A 6 8.53 -25.24 46.05
C PRO A 6 7.74 -24.08 46.66
N GLY A 7 7.99 -22.87 46.18
CA GLY A 7 7.16 -21.71 46.46
C GLY A 7 5.97 -21.68 45.51
N GLY A 8 4.82 -22.16 45.97
CA GLY A 8 3.52 -21.84 45.38
C GLY A 8 3.20 -20.37 45.59
N GLY A 9 3.82 -19.50 44.80
CA GLY A 9 3.53 -18.07 44.73
C GLY A 9 2.63 -17.79 43.54
N SER A 10 1.51 -17.14 43.79
CA SER A 10 0.64 -16.53 42.78
C SER A 10 1.44 -15.98 41.59
N LEU A 11 1.09 -16.38 40.36
CA LEU A 11 1.69 -15.89 39.10
C LEU A 11 1.39 -14.40 38.81
N ALA A 12 1.02 -13.63 39.82
CA ALA A 12 1.05 -12.17 39.76
C ALA A 12 2.47 -11.71 40.06
N GLY A 13 3.40 -12.00 39.14
CA GLY A 13 4.68 -11.27 39.08
C GLY A 13 4.41 -9.78 38.86
N PRO A 14 5.40 -8.88 39.08
CA PRO A 14 5.28 -7.44 38.90
C PRO A 14 5.07 -7.00 37.43
N TRP A 15 4.63 -7.91 36.57
CA TRP A 15 4.19 -7.63 35.21
C TRP A 15 2.89 -6.85 35.32
N SER A 16 3.03 -5.53 35.41
CA SER A 16 1.94 -4.59 35.20
C SER A 16 1.34 -4.94 33.84
N ARG A 17 0.16 -5.54 33.84
CA ARG A 17 -0.54 -5.98 32.64
C ARG A 17 -1.06 -4.73 31.95
N PRO A 18 -0.44 -4.29 30.86
CA PRO A 18 -0.91 -3.09 30.21
C PRO A 18 -2.23 -3.37 29.50
N PRO A 19 -3.04 -2.33 29.23
CA PRO A 19 -4.26 -2.50 28.46
C PRO A 19 -3.96 -3.10 27.09
N VAL A 20 -4.76 -4.09 26.73
CA VAL A 20 -4.76 -4.77 25.45
C VAL A 20 -5.23 -3.81 24.36
N ARG A 21 -4.55 -3.80 23.21
CA ARG A 21 -4.97 -3.03 22.04
C ARG A 21 -5.66 -3.94 21.04
N ILE A 22 -6.89 -3.60 20.71
CA ILE A 22 -7.70 -4.27 19.69
C ILE A 22 -7.79 -3.33 18.49
N TYR A 23 -7.20 -3.72 17.36
CA TYR A 23 -7.13 -2.88 16.17
C TYR A 23 -7.15 -3.70 14.87
N GLN A 24 -7.56 -3.07 13.77
CA GLN A 24 -7.41 -3.65 12.45
C GLN A 24 -6.11 -3.14 11.81
N PRO A 25 -5.17 -4.02 11.40
CA PRO A 25 -3.89 -3.60 10.87
C PRO A 25 -4.09 -2.86 9.54
N SER A 26 -3.39 -1.74 9.42
CA SER A 26 -3.34 -1.00 8.16
C SER A 26 -2.63 -1.80 7.08
N ARG A 27 -2.98 -1.53 5.82
CA ARG A 27 -2.29 -2.12 4.67
C ARG A 27 -0.82 -1.66 4.68
N SER A 28 0.10 -2.57 4.34
CA SER A 28 1.50 -2.21 4.13
C SER A 28 1.63 -1.18 3.02
N VAL A 29 2.33 -0.08 3.31
CA VAL A 29 2.50 1.07 2.39
C VAL A 29 3.13 0.62 1.06
N LEU A 30 4.07 -0.32 1.11
CA LEU A 30 4.83 -0.78 -0.06
C LEU A 30 4.07 -1.77 -0.94
N GLN A 31 3.05 -2.43 -0.40
CA GLN A 31 2.33 -3.51 -1.08
C GLN A 31 0.98 -3.02 -1.56
N SER A 32 0.53 -3.46 -2.75
CA SER A 32 -0.78 -3.10 -3.31
C SER A 32 -1.95 -3.94 -2.78
N GLY A 33 -1.65 -5.10 -2.20
CA GLY A 33 -2.63 -6.08 -1.74
C GLY A 33 -3.61 -5.50 -0.71
N SER A 34 -4.88 -5.87 -0.84
CA SER A 34 -5.87 -5.57 0.20
C SER A 34 -5.49 -6.31 1.49
N GLY A 35 -5.60 -5.63 2.63
CA GLY A 35 -5.38 -6.25 3.94
C GLY A 35 -6.47 -7.29 4.23
N ARG A 36 -6.15 -8.28 5.06
CA ARG A 36 -7.06 -9.42 5.35
C ARG A 36 -8.31 -9.04 6.15
N GLY A 37 -8.49 -7.78 6.52
CA GLY A 37 -9.64 -7.32 7.30
C GLY A 37 -9.73 -7.88 8.72
N GLU A 38 -8.75 -8.69 9.13
CA GLU A 38 -8.69 -9.38 10.41
C GLU A 38 -8.48 -8.38 11.56
N TRP A 39 -9.16 -8.60 12.69
CA TRP A 39 -8.94 -7.86 13.93
C TRP A 39 -7.80 -8.49 14.71
N LEU A 40 -6.86 -7.67 15.18
CA LEU A 40 -5.74 -8.11 16.01
C LEU A 40 -5.90 -7.62 17.43
N LEU A 41 -5.57 -8.51 18.36
CA LEU A 41 -5.43 -8.23 19.77
C LEU A 41 -3.94 -8.37 20.13
N GLU A 42 -3.33 -7.28 20.61
CA GLU A 42 -1.92 -7.18 20.95
C GLU A 42 -1.71 -6.53 22.32
N PHE A 43 -0.72 -7.01 23.07
CA PHE A 43 -0.29 -6.34 24.31
C PHE A 43 0.84 -5.36 23.99
N PRO A 44 0.73 -4.08 24.39
CA PRO A 44 1.86 -3.17 24.28
C PRO A 44 3.00 -3.66 25.19
N PRO A 45 4.26 -3.51 24.78
CA PRO A 45 5.39 -3.98 25.57
C PRO A 45 5.47 -3.23 26.90
N SER A 46 5.52 -3.97 28.01
CA SER A 46 5.62 -3.40 29.36
C SER A 46 7.04 -2.97 29.71
N ALA A 47 8.05 -3.61 29.11
CA ALA A 47 9.46 -3.35 29.35
C ALA A 47 10.22 -3.05 28.04
N PRO A 48 11.26 -2.20 28.08
CA PRO A 48 12.12 -1.97 26.92
C PRO A 48 12.92 -3.23 26.57
N PRO A 49 13.26 -3.43 25.29
CA PRO A 49 14.14 -4.52 24.86
C PRO A 49 15.54 -4.37 25.49
N LEU A 50 16.11 -5.47 25.96
CA LEU A 50 17.44 -5.53 26.56
C LEU A 50 18.44 -6.08 25.55
N ARG A 51 19.57 -5.39 25.36
CA ARG A 51 20.68 -5.87 24.53
C ARG A 51 21.66 -6.68 25.36
N ASP A 52 21.93 -7.92 24.96
CA ASP A 52 22.96 -8.76 25.56
C ASP A 52 24.37 -8.17 25.27
N PRO A 53 25.19 -7.90 26.29
CA PRO A 53 26.53 -7.31 26.10
C PRO A 53 27.51 -8.26 25.41
N LEU A 54 27.33 -9.58 25.51
CA LEU A 54 28.23 -10.57 24.94
C LEU A 54 27.87 -10.89 23.49
N THR A 55 26.61 -11.26 23.26
CA THR A 55 26.14 -11.73 21.94
C THR A 55 25.58 -10.60 21.06
N GLY A 56 25.19 -9.48 21.67
CA GLY A 56 24.48 -8.40 20.99
C GLY A 56 23.01 -8.71 20.67
N TRP A 57 22.47 -9.84 21.13
CA TRP A 57 21.08 -10.22 20.87
C TRP A 57 20.10 -9.34 21.65
N ILE A 58 18.92 -9.13 21.08
CA ILE A 58 17.86 -8.37 21.72
C ILE A 58 16.94 -9.36 22.44
N GLY A 59 16.98 -9.32 23.78
CA GLY A 59 16.06 -10.04 24.65
C GLY A 59 14.87 -9.17 25.08
N SER A 60 13.79 -9.83 25.46
CA SER A 60 12.64 -9.20 26.14
C SER A 60 12.41 -9.89 27.47
N ALA A 61 12.10 -9.13 28.51
CA ALA A 61 11.66 -9.65 29.80
C ALA A 61 10.13 -9.87 29.87
N ASP A 62 9.39 -9.35 28.89
CA ASP A 62 7.93 -9.42 28.82
C ASP A 62 7.48 -10.53 27.84
N PRO A 63 6.85 -11.61 28.33
CA PRO A 63 6.31 -12.66 27.47
C PRO A 63 5.01 -12.23 26.76
N LEU A 64 4.26 -11.28 27.31
CA LEU A 64 2.96 -10.86 26.74
C LEU A 64 3.15 -10.06 25.45
N ALA A 65 4.27 -9.35 25.32
CA ALA A 65 4.63 -8.60 24.11
C ALA A 65 4.73 -9.46 22.84
N GLN A 66 4.85 -10.78 22.98
CA GLN A 66 4.90 -11.72 21.84
C GLN A 66 3.51 -12.20 21.40
N LEU A 67 2.46 -11.98 22.20
CA LEU A 67 1.13 -12.49 21.94
C LEU A 67 0.39 -11.61 20.93
N ARG A 68 0.03 -12.23 19.79
CA ARG A 68 -0.79 -11.63 18.74
C ARG A 68 -1.93 -12.58 18.38
N LEU A 69 -3.14 -12.22 18.76
CA LEU A 69 -4.33 -13.03 18.47
C LEU A 69 -5.12 -12.39 17.33
N ARG A 70 -5.58 -13.22 16.40
CA ARG A 70 -6.35 -12.78 15.22
C ARG A 70 -7.80 -13.22 15.37
N PHE A 71 -8.70 -12.29 15.09
CA PHE A 71 -10.14 -12.49 15.16
C PHE A 71 -10.81 -12.02 13.86
N PRO A 72 -11.93 -12.66 13.46
CA PRO A 72 -12.72 -12.20 12.32
C PRO A 72 -13.51 -10.92 12.65
N ASP A 73 -14.01 -10.79 13.87
CA ASP A 73 -14.90 -9.70 14.31
C ASP A 73 -14.33 -8.92 15.49
N ARG A 74 -14.75 -7.66 15.62
CA ARG A 74 -14.41 -6.78 16.76
C ARG A 74 -14.99 -7.33 18.05
N GLU A 75 -16.25 -7.73 18.02
CA GLU A 75 -17.01 -8.20 19.18
C GLU A 75 -16.40 -9.47 19.75
N SER A 76 -15.94 -10.36 18.85
CA SER A 76 -15.22 -11.59 19.23
C SER A 76 -13.92 -11.28 19.99
N ALA A 77 -13.17 -10.27 19.55
CA ALA A 77 -11.95 -9.85 20.24
C ALA A 77 -12.24 -9.20 21.61
N VAL A 78 -13.28 -8.37 21.70
CA VAL A 78 -13.71 -7.74 22.96
C VAL A 78 -14.20 -8.78 23.96
N ALA A 79 -15.08 -9.69 23.53
CA ALA A 79 -15.59 -10.76 24.37
C ALA A 79 -14.47 -11.68 24.89
N PHE A 80 -13.43 -11.90 24.09
CA PHE A 80 -12.24 -12.64 24.53
C PHE A 80 -11.49 -11.88 25.63
N ALA A 81 -11.23 -10.58 25.44
CA ALA A 81 -10.57 -9.76 26.45
C ALA A 81 -11.37 -9.70 27.77
N GLU A 82 -12.70 -9.58 27.68
CA GLU A 82 -13.59 -9.56 28.86
C GLU A 82 -13.59 -10.90 29.61
N ARG A 83 -13.65 -12.03 28.89
CA ARG A 83 -13.57 -13.37 29.51
C ARG A 83 -12.29 -13.60 30.29
N HIS A 84 -11.19 -13.00 29.83
CA HIS A 84 -9.89 -13.07 30.49
C HIS A 84 -9.64 -11.96 31.51
N GLY A 85 -10.58 -11.01 31.65
CA GLY A 85 -10.46 -9.88 32.58
C GLY A 85 -9.35 -8.90 32.21
N TRP A 86 -9.06 -8.75 30.92
CA TRP A 86 -8.01 -7.84 30.44
C TRP A 86 -8.59 -6.44 30.15
N PRO A 87 -7.97 -5.36 30.66
CA PRO A 87 -8.33 -4.01 30.25
C PRO A 87 -8.06 -3.87 28.76
N HIS A 88 -8.96 -3.26 27.99
CA HIS A 88 -8.85 -3.20 26.54
C HIS A 88 -9.11 -1.78 25.99
N GLU A 89 -8.42 -1.45 24.91
CA GLU A 89 -8.54 -0.23 24.12
C GLU A 89 -8.87 -0.64 22.68
N VAL A 90 -9.99 -0.15 22.14
CA VAL A 90 -10.41 -0.45 20.76
C VAL A 90 -10.05 0.73 19.86
N VAL A 91 -9.28 0.46 18.81
CA VAL A 91 -8.91 1.44 17.77
C VAL A 91 -9.66 1.09 16.50
N GLU A 92 -10.59 1.96 16.10
CA GLU A 92 -11.38 1.78 14.89
C GLU A 92 -10.52 2.04 13.62
N PRO A 93 -10.68 1.23 12.56
CA PRO A 93 -9.96 1.43 11.31
C PRO A 93 -10.39 2.73 10.63
N ALA A 94 -9.40 3.44 10.06
CA ALA A 94 -9.69 4.63 9.27
C ALA A 94 -10.53 4.25 8.03
N PRO A 95 -11.70 4.89 7.81
CA PRO A 95 -12.54 4.60 6.67
C PRO A 95 -11.81 4.98 5.38
N ARG A 96 -11.76 4.05 4.41
CA ARG A 96 -11.23 4.35 3.08
C ARG A 96 -12.32 4.94 2.22
N GLY A 97 -12.22 6.23 1.95
CA GLY A 97 -13.06 6.87 0.94
C GLY A 97 -12.71 6.36 -0.44
N LEU A 98 -13.72 5.86 -1.18
CA LEU A 98 -13.57 5.59 -2.60
C LEU A 98 -13.27 6.93 -3.31
N ARG A 99 -12.13 7.00 -4.01
CA ARG A 99 -11.80 8.15 -4.83
C ARG A 99 -12.25 7.85 -6.25
N TYR A 100 -13.34 8.49 -6.69
CA TYR A 100 -13.72 8.46 -8.09
C TYR A 100 -12.71 9.29 -8.90
N ARG A 101 -11.99 8.65 -9.82
CA ARG A 101 -11.18 9.33 -10.82
C ARG A 101 -11.80 9.06 -12.20
N SER A 102 -12.15 10.13 -12.90
CA SER A 102 -12.54 10.07 -14.31
C SER A 102 -11.29 10.13 -15.17
N TYR A 103 -11.17 9.22 -16.13
CA TYR A 103 -10.07 9.23 -17.10
C TYR A 103 -10.05 10.52 -17.93
N ALA A 104 -11.23 11.05 -18.30
CA ALA A 104 -11.34 12.31 -19.02
C ALA A 104 -10.83 13.51 -18.21
N GLU A 105 -11.09 13.51 -16.90
CA GLU A 105 -10.63 14.58 -16.00
C GLU A 105 -9.11 14.50 -15.78
N GLN A 106 -8.56 13.28 -15.71
CA GLN A 106 -7.12 13.07 -15.65
C GLN A 106 -6.43 13.58 -16.93
N LEU A 107 -6.95 13.24 -18.12
CA LEU A 107 -6.45 13.75 -19.40
C LEU A 107 -6.46 15.28 -19.45
N ARG A 108 -7.55 15.90 -19.01
CA ARG A 108 -7.69 17.36 -18.99
C ARG A 108 -6.67 18.01 -18.06
N CYS A 109 -6.48 17.45 -16.87
CA CYS A 109 -5.49 17.94 -15.91
C CYS A 109 -4.05 17.78 -16.43
N ASP A 110 -3.70 16.58 -16.91
CA ASP A 110 -2.35 16.23 -17.36
C ASP A 110 -1.94 17.03 -18.61
N LEU A 111 -2.87 17.29 -19.54
CA LEU A 111 -2.60 18.01 -20.79
C LEU A 111 -2.77 19.54 -20.68
N SER A 112 -3.33 20.05 -19.58
CA SER A 112 -3.58 21.50 -19.41
C SER A 112 -2.33 22.36 -19.60
N GLY A 113 -1.19 21.94 -19.05
CA GLY A 113 0.10 22.62 -19.21
C GLY A 113 0.81 22.31 -20.53
N ALA A 114 0.56 21.13 -21.12
CA ALA A 114 1.15 20.72 -22.39
C ALA A 114 0.55 21.50 -23.56
N ILE A 115 -0.78 21.65 -23.60
CA ILE A 115 -1.48 22.42 -24.63
C ILE A 115 -1.02 23.89 -24.63
N ALA A 116 -0.78 24.48 -23.46
CA ALA A 116 -0.28 25.85 -23.35
C ALA A 116 1.12 26.06 -23.96
N ARG A 117 1.96 25.01 -23.99
CA ARG A 117 3.34 25.06 -24.54
C ARG A 117 3.43 24.75 -26.03
N VAL A 118 2.37 24.19 -26.62
CA VAL A 118 2.30 23.79 -28.04
C VAL A 118 1.92 24.97 -28.97
N GLN A 119 1.56 26.12 -28.41
CA GLN A 119 1.13 27.31 -29.18
C GLN A 119 2.22 28.17 -29.88
N PRO A 120 3.54 27.90 -29.90
CA PRO A 120 4.46 28.74 -30.67
C PRO A 120 4.65 28.32 -32.14
N TRP A 121 4.31 27.09 -32.54
CA TRP A 121 4.44 26.63 -33.95
C TRP A 121 3.12 26.55 -34.73
N LEU A 122 1.98 26.67 -34.04
CA LEU A 122 0.63 26.80 -34.65
C LEU A 122 0.24 28.25 -34.95
N ALA A 123 1.03 29.23 -34.54
CA ALA A 123 0.85 30.61 -34.97
C ALA A 123 1.21 30.69 -36.47
N PRO A 124 0.30 31.11 -37.37
CA PRO A 124 0.67 31.38 -38.74
C PRO A 124 1.74 32.49 -38.69
N GLY A 125 2.97 32.14 -39.07
CA GLY A 125 4.04 33.12 -39.26
C GLY A 125 3.58 34.23 -40.21
N PRO A 126 4.16 35.43 -40.12
CA PRO A 126 3.71 36.57 -40.92
C PRO A 126 3.72 36.17 -42.40
N LEU A 127 2.54 36.26 -43.01
CA LEU A 127 2.17 35.84 -44.36
C LEU A 127 3.33 35.94 -45.36
N ALA A 128 4.03 34.83 -45.57
CA ALA A 128 4.95 34.68 -46.69
C ALA A 128 4.08 34.67 -47.96
N THR A 129 4.23 35.70 -48.77
CA THR A 129 3.59 35.81 -50.09
C THR A 129 4.28 34.82 -51.02
N GLY A 130 3.73 33.61 -51.10
CA GLY A 130 4.11 32.54 -52.03
C GLY A 130 2.99 31.48 -52.05
N PRO A 131 2.80 30.76 -53.17
CA PRO A 131 1.72 29.77 -53.25
C PRO A 131 1.94 28.70 -52.19
N ALA A 132 1.04 28.64 -51.22
CA ALA A 132 1.09 27.73 -50.08
C ALA A 132 0.92 26.29 -50.57
N GLU A 133 2.02 25.56 -50.68
CA GLU A 133 1.98 24.11 -50.79
C GLU A 133 1.63 23.53 -49.41
N ASP A 134 0.51 22.81 -49.33
CA ASP A 134 -0.01 22.23 -48.09
C ASP A 134 1.02 21.25 -47.52
N PRO A 135 1.45 21.40 -46.25
CA PRO A 135 2.40 20.48 -45.62
C PRO A 135 1.91 19.02 -45.60
N VAL A 136 0.60 18.80 -45.60
CA VAL A 136 -0.01 17.45 -45.68
C VAL A 136 0.14 16.85 -47.08
N GLU A 137 0.00 17.67 -48.13
CA GLU A 137 0.23 17.26 -49.52
C GLU A 137 1.71 16.97 -49.81
N ARG A 138 2.63 17.75 -49.22
CA ARG A 138 4.07 17.50 -49.32
C ARG A 138 4.44 16.17 -48.66
N ALA A 139 3.96 15.93 -47.43
CA ALA A 139 4.19 14.68 -46.72
C ALA A 139 3.57 13.47 -47.44
N SER A 140 2.44 13.67 -48.14
CA SER A 140 1.80 12.62 -48.95
C SER A 140 2.60 12.26 -50.21
N ARG A 141 3.37 13.21 -50.76
CA ARG A 141 4.29 12.96 -51.89
C ARG A 141 5.62 12.32 -51.48
N ASP A 142 6.10 12.63 -50.27
CA ASP A 142 7.28 11.97 -49.67
C ASP A 142 6.93 10.65 -48.95
N SER A 143 5.65 10.23 -49.03
CA SER A 143 5.20 8.95 -48.52
C SER A 143 5.87 7.85 -49.35
N PHE A 144 6.93 7.28 -48.77
CA PHE A 144 7.63 6.11 -49.27
C PHE A 144 6.63 5.06 -49.74
N PRO A 145 6.88 4.34 -50.85
CA PRO A 145 6.03 3.23 -51.26
C PRO A 145 6.08 2.19 -50.13
N ALA A 146 5.03 2.17 -49.31
CA ALA A 146 4.83 1.15 -48.32
C ALA A 146 4.84 -0.19 -49.07
N SER A 147 5.80 -1.02 -48.68
CA SER A 147 6.08 -2.33 -49.20
C SER A 147 4.81 -3.10 -49.57
N ASP A 148 4.77 -3.63 -50.78
CA ASP A 148 4.13 -4.93 -50.99
C ASP A 148 4.53 -5.83 -49.81
N PRO A 149 3.59 -6.44 -49.06
CA PRO A 149 3.96 -7.31 -47.97
C PRO A 149 4.90 -8.40 -48.53
N PRO A 150 5.98 -8.76 -47.82
CA PRO A 150 6.92 -9.76 -48.31
C PRO A 150 6.17 -11.07 -48.62
N ALA A 151 6.52 -11.70 -49.73
CA ALA A 151 5.81 -12.79 -50.43
C ALA A 151 5.52 -14.10 -49.63
N TRP A 152 5.65 -14.10 -48.31
CA TRP A 152 5.39 -15.24 -47.44
C TRP A 152 3.95 -15.32 -46.90
N THR A 153 3.06 -14.37 -47.22
CA THR A 153 1.60 -14.56 -46.97
C THR A 153 1.02 -15.57 -47.95
N GLY A 154 1.40 -16.82 -47.78
CA GLY A 154 0.68 -17.98 -48.30
C GLY A 154 -0.61 -18.16 -47.53
N THR A 155 -1.66 -17.49 -47.96
CA THR A 155 -3.04 -17.83 -47.57
C THR A 155 -3.67 -18.56 -48.75
N GLN A 156 -3.46 -19.88 -48.81
CA GLN A 156 -4.40 -20.74 -49.54
C GLN A 156 -5.68 -20.80 -48.70
N ILE A 157 -6.73 -20.17 -49.19
CA ILE A 157 -8.09 -20.45 -48.75
C ILE A 157 -8.57 -21.61 -49.62
N ALA A 158 -8.84 -22.75 -48.99
CA ALA A 158 -9.58 -23.88 -49.55
C ALA A 158 -11.03 -23.80 -49.06
#